data_AF-A0A7W2I8C0-F1
#
_entry.id   AF-A0A7W2I8C0-F1
#
_cell.length_a   1.000
_cell.length_b   1.000
_cell.length_c   1.000
_cell.angle_alpha   90.00
_cell.angle_beta   90.00
_cell.angle_gamma   90.00
#
_symmetry.space_group_name_H-M   'P 1'
#
loop_
_entity.id
_entity.type
_entity.pdbx_description
1 polymer ?
#
loop_
_entity_poly.entity_id
_entity_poly.type
_entity_poly.pdbx_seq_one_letter_code
_entity_poly.pdbx_strand_id
1 'polypeptide(L)'
;MDTSKLKKFAQFARRTLREQVSAKLALVLSEGSAARRESAMAVKMLEDTIKSHGKEHVIERVAYTWFNRFCALRFMDVNRYTRIGIMSPAEGQFQPEILLEAKMGHLDEEMVPTKTRLQIADLLAGTSPSHDPQGEAYRLLVVAACNAWHQAMPFLFERIDDYTELLMPDDLLSGNSILAYTREAMTPDACKDVEVIGWLYQFYIAEKKDAVFEGLKKNQKITPDDIPAATQLFTPHWIVRYLVDNSLGRLWLLNRPHSRLAEQMAYYIPPEKPETDFLKINGPEDIKVCDPACGSGHMLTYAFDLLYAIYEEEGYDAAEIPEKILTHNLFGLELDERAGELAAFALTMKSRARQRRFFNKRVEPNIIVLKKVNFSLEELDEYMNHVGRDLFTHGLLETLQQFNEADNFGSLIIPKAGNLADVLATLTAKDMASNLFLAETHQRVLSVLRMAEALNPRYTVVVANPPYMGGKGMNARLSAWTKENYPNSKSDLFAMFIERNLDLALKGGAVAMITMQSWMFLSSFELLRSRILNKHTIMSMAHLGARAFDSIGGEVVSTTAFVLENAHKPDYRGAYMRLVDGNSEAEKMEMMAKAIAQGRAA
;
A
#
# COMPACT_ATOMS: atom_id res chain seq x y z
N MET A 1 4.68 13.42 16.23
CA MET A 1 5.10 12.03 16.55
C MET A 1 6.61 12.00 16.64
N ASP A 2 7.21 11.37 17.67
CA ASP A 2 8.68 11.18 17.74
C ASP A 2 9.09 10.01 16.81
N THR A 3 9.48 10.34 15.59
CA THR A 3 9.88 9.37 14.56
C THR A 3 11.25 8.73 14.83
N SER A 4 12.08 9.30 15.72
CA SER A 4 13.42 8.79 16.01
C SER A 4 13.38 7.45 16.71
N LYS A 5 12.48 7.28 17.69
CA LYS A 5 12.25 6.01 18.38
C LYS A 5 11.72 4.94 17.43
N LEU A 6 10.73 5.28 16.61
CA LEU A 6 10.16 4.39 15.59
C LEU A 6 11.23 3.93 14.60
N LYS A 7 12.10 4.84 14.15
CA LYS A 7 13.18 4.52 13.24
C LYS A 7 14.17 3.52 13.83
N LYS A 8 14.66 3.78 15.05
CA LYS A 8 15.58 2.88 15.75
C LYS A 8 14.96 1.49 15.96
N PHE A 9 13.69 1.45 16.36
CA PHE A 9 12.96 0.20 16.52
C PHE A 9 12.83 -0.56 15.21
N ALA A 10 12.36 0.06 14.12
CA ALA A 10 12.13 -0.64 12.86
C ALA A 10 13.42 -1.24 12.27
N GLN A 11 14.54 -0.52 12.36
CA GLN A 11 15.86 -1.02 11.95
C GLN A 11 16.38 -2.15 12.85
N PHE A 12 16.13 -2.06 14.16
CA PHE A 12 16.41 -3.17 15.08
C PHE A 12 15.55 -4.40 14.74
N ALA A 13 14.24 -4.21 14.62
CA ALA A 13 13.26 -5.25 14.32
C ALA A 13 13.60 -6.00 13.04
N ARG A 14 14.00 -5.29 11.98
CA ARG A 14 14.47 -5.90 10.74
C ARG A 14 15.63 -6.87 10.97
N ARG A 15 16.69 -6.41 11.62
CA ARG A 15 17.90 -7.22 11.84
C ARG A 15 17.59 -8.44 12.71
N THR A 16 16.90 -8.21 13.83
CA THR A 16 16.54 -9.26 14.78
C THR A 16 15.59 -10.30 14.19
N LEU A 17 14.52 -9.88 13.49
CA LEU A 17 13.58 -10.83 12.90
C LEU A 17 14.23 -11.65 11.78
N ARG A 18 15.06 -11.05 10.93
CA ARG A 18 15.79 -11.81 9.90
C ARG A 18 16.75 -12.83 10.51
N GLU A 19 17.45 -12.46 11.58
CA GLU A 19 18.35 -13.37 12.31
C GLU A 19 17.57 -14.53 12.93
N GLN A 20 16.48 -14.24 13.65
CA GLN A 20 15.64 -15.26 14.31
C GLN A 20 14.98 -16.20 13.29
N VAL A 21 14.41 -15.65 12.21
CA VAL A 21 13.82 -16.44 11.11
C VAL A 21 14.89 -17.30 10.44
N SER A 22 16.10 -16.79 10.23
CA SER A 22 17.21 -17.57 9.66
C SER A 22 17.62 -18.74 10.55
N ALA A 23 17.73 -18.51 11.86
CA ALA A 23 18.03 -19.56 12.84
C ALA A 23 16.92 -20.63 12.88
N LYS A 24 15.65 -20.19 12.90
CA LYS A 24 14.49 -21.09 12.80
C LYS A 24 14.48 -21.90 11.54
N LEU A 25 14.78 -21.27 10.41
CA LEU A 25 14.82 -21.93 9.11
C LEU A 25 15.85 -23.06 9.09
N ALA A 26 17.04 -22.84 9.67
CA ALA A 26 18.05 -23.88 9.81
C ALA A 26 17.57 -25.06 10.68
N LEU A 27 16.87 -24.77 11.78
CA LEU A 27 16.32 -25.79 12.67
C LEU A 27 15.21 -26.61 11.99
N VAL A 28 14.26 -25.95 11.34
CA VAL A 28 13.13 -26.58 10.66
C VAL A 28 13.61 -27.50 9.53
N LEU A 29 14.60 -27.06 8.76
CA LEU A 29 15.13 -27.82 7.63
C LEU A 29 16.12 -28.93 8.05
N SER A 30 16.57 -28.96 9.30
CA SER A 30 17.52 -29.98 9.77
C SER A 30 16.97 -31.41 9.61
N GLU A 31 17.87 -32.36 9.36
CA GLU A 31 17.49 -33.77 9.25
C GLU A 31 16.92 -34.26 10.60
N GLY A 32 15.75 -34.89 10.56
CA GLY A 32 15.08 -35.37 11.76
C GLY A 32 14.47 -34.29 12.67
N SER A 33 14.28 -33.06 12.17
CA SER A 33 13.57 -32.01 12.92
C SER A 33 12.15 -32.44 13.30
N ALA A 34 11.64 -31.95 14.43
CA ALA A 34 10.25 -32.19 14.83
C ALA A 34 9.26 -31.66 13.78
N ALA A 35 9.55 -30.50 13.18
CA ALA A 35 8.74 -29.90 12.13
C ALA A 35 8.56 -30.81 10.91
N ARG A 36 9.59 -31.57 10.50
CA ARG A 36 9.48 -32.56 9.40
C ARG A 36 8.56 -33.73 9.73
N ARG A 37 8.37 -34.07 11.01
CA ARG A 37 7.46 -35.14 11.45
C ARG A 37 6.04 -34.63 11.68
N GLU A 38 5.92 -33.47 12.31
CA GLU A 38 4.64 -32.92 12.78
C GLU A 38 3.94 -32.06 11.72
N SER A 39 4.71 -31.45 10.81
CA SER A 39 4.23 -30.50 9.80
C SER A 39 4.88 -30.76 8.43
N ALA A 40 4.88 -32.01 7.98
CA ALA A 40 5.59 -32.43 6.75
C ALA A 40 5.18 -31.64 5.49
N MET A 41 3.89 -31.31 5.35
CA MET A 41 3.39 -30.52 4.20
C MET A 41 3.95 -29.10 4.21
N ALA A 42 3.89 -28.42 5.35
CA ALA A 42 4.46 -27.09 5.54
C ALA A 42 5.97 -27.04 5.23
N VAL A 43 6.74 -28.04 5.68
CA VAL A 43 8.17 -28.11 5.38
C VAL A 43 8.41 -28.33 3.89
N LYS A 44 7.61 -29.17 3.23
CA LYS A 44 7.71 -29.34 1.77
C LYS A 44 7.44 -28.02 1.03
N MET A 45 6.41 -27.29 1.42
CA MET A 45 6.10 -25.99 0.82
C MET A 45 7.19 -24.95 1.07
N LEU A 46 7.82 -24.98 2.25
CA LEU A 46 9.01 -24.18 2.54
C LEU A 46 10.16 -24.49 1.57
N GLU A 47 10.46 -25.78 1.36
CA GLU A 47 11.52 -26.24 0.46
C GLU A 47 11.24 -25.83 -1.00
N ASP A 48 10.00 -26.01 -1.47
CA ASP A 48 9.57 -25.62 -2.82
C ASP A 48 9.67 -24.09 -3.03
N THR A 49 9.30 -23.31 -2.01
CA THR A 49 9.44 -21.84 -2.03
C THR A 49 10.90 -21.41 -2.08
N ILE A 50 11.77 -22.04 -1.28
CA ILE A 50 13.22 -21.78 -1.29
C ILE A 50 13.83 -22.14 -2.64
N LYS A 51 13.39 -23.24 -3.26
CA LYS A 51 13.85 -23.65 -4.59
C LYS A 51 13.47 -22.63 -5.67
N SER A 52 12.30 -22.01 -5.53
CA SER A 52 11.76 -21.08 -6.52
C SER A 52 12.31 -19.66 -6.38
N HIS A 53 12.49 -19.18 -5.16
CA HIS A 53 12.83 -17.77 -4.88
C HIS A 53 14.16 -17.57 -4.14
N GLY A 54 14.75 -18.63 -3.62
CA GLY A 54 15.97 -18.59 -2.83
C GLY A 54 15.73 -18.35 -1.33
N LYS A 55 16.69 -18.80 -0.53
CA LYS A 55 16.61 -18.78 0.95
C LYS A 55 16.47 -17.37 1.53
N GLU A 56 17.27 -16.42 1.04
CA GLU A 56 17.25 -15.03 1.54
C GLU A 56 15.92 -14.34 1.29
N HIS A 57 15.27 -14.62 0.14
CA HIS A 57 13.95 -14.09 -0.17
C HIS A 57 12.90 -14.60 0.84
N VAL A 58 12.93 -15.89 1.17
CA VAL A 58 12.02 -16.48 2.16
C VAL A 58 12.24 -15.88 3.55
N ILE A 59 13.50 -15.72 3.99
CA ILE A 59 13.82 -15.09 5.28
C ILE A 59 13.27 -13.67 5.33
N GLU A 60 13.52 -12.89 4.28
CA GLU A 60 13.06 -11.51 4.17
C GLU A 60 11.54 -11.42 4.22
N ARG A 61 10.84 -12.24 3.43
CA ARG A 61 9.39 -12.28 3.37
C ARG A 61 8.79 -12.61 4.74
N VAL A 62 9.25 -13.68 5.38
CA VAL A 62 8.70 -14.15 6.66
C VAL A 62 8.99 -13.19 7.80
N ALA A 63 10.22 -12.66 7.88
CA ALA A 63 10.58 -11.66 8.88
C ALA A 63 9.71 -10.41 8.75
N TYR A 64 9.39 -10.03 7.51
CA TYR A 64 8.52 -8.91 7.23
C TYR A 64 7.05 -9.20 7.60
N THR A 65 6.51 -10.35 7.21
CA THR A 65 5.14 -10.75 7.55
C THR A 65 4.91 -10.68 9.05
N TRP A 66 5.84 -11.19 9.86
CA TRP A 66 5.75 -11.10 11.32
C TRP A 66 5.88 -9.67 11.83
N PHE A 67 6.78 -8.86 11.28
CA PHE A 67 6.89 -7.44 11.63
C PHE A 67 5.55 -6.71 11.44
N ASN A 68 4.92 -6.85 10.27
CA ASN A 68 3.66 -6.21 9.95
C ASN A 68 2.52 -6.69 10.86
N ARG A 69 2.41 -8.01 11.08
CA ARG A 69 1.38 -8.58 11.96
C ARG A 69 1.54 -8.10 13.40
N PHE A 70 2.77 -8.07 13.94
CA PHE A 70 3.01 -7.55 15.29
C PHE A 70 2.67 -6.06 15.42
N CYS A 71 3.03 -5.24 14.42
CA CYS A 71 2.69 -3.83 14.42
C CYS A 71 1.16 -3.62 14.32
N ALA A 72 0.48 -4.39 13.47
CA ALA A 72 -0.98 -4.32 13.31
C ALA A 72 -1.71 -4.75 14.59
N LEU A 73 -1.36 -5.90 15.16
CA LEU A 73 -1.96 -6.38 16.42
C LEU A 73 -1.73 -5.39 17.56
N ARG A 74 -0.53 -4.82 17.67
CA ARG A 74 -0.23 -3.78 18.67
C ARG A 74 -1.06 -2.52 18.43
N PHE A 75 -1.17 -2.05 17.19
CA PHE A 75 -2.00 -0.89 16.86
C PHE A 75 -3.46 -1.12 17.27
N MET A 76 -3.99 -2.32 17.01
CA MET A 76 -5.36 -2.71 17.35
C MET A 76 -5.59 -2.77 18.86
N ASP A 77 -4.64 -3.33 19.63
CA ASP A 77 -4.72 -3.35 21.09
C ASP A 77 -4.74 -1.93 21.67
N VAL A 78 -3.84 -1.06 21.22
CA VAL A 78 -3.74 0.32 21.71
C VAL A 78 -5.03 1.09 21.48
N ASN A 79 -5.67 0.87 20.33
CA ASN A 79 -6.91 1.50 19.95
C ASN A 79 -8.17 0.74 20.42
N ARG A 80 -8.00 -0.32 21.24
CA ARG A 80 -9.08 -1.16 21.80
C ARG A 80 -10.00 -1.74 20.73
N TYR A 81 -9.43 -2.14 19.61
CA TYR A 81 -10.12 -2.85 18.53
C TYR A 81 -10.19 -4.35 18.80
N THR A 82 -9.26 -4.85 19.61
CA THR A 82 -9.30 -6.16 20.27
C THR A 82 -9.97 -6.01 21.64
N ARG A 83 -10.75 -7.02 22.06
CA ARG A 83 -11.40 -7.01 23.38
C ARG A 83 -10.41 -7.32 24.50
N ILE A 84 -9.52 -8.28 24.23
CA ILE A 84 -8.44 -8.73 25.09
C ILE A 84 -7.14 -8.38 24.35
N GLY A 85 -6.21 -7.72 25.03
CA GLY A 85 -4.91 -7.36 24.48
C GLY A 85 -4.14 -8.60 24.03
N ILE A 86 -3.95 -8.74 22.72
CA ILE A 86 -3.23 -9.88 22.14
C ILE A 86 -1.74 -9.75 22.41
N MET A 87 -1.20 -8.56 22.18
CA MET A 87 0.22 -8.21 22.29
C MET A 87 0.52 -7.43 23.57
N SER A 88 -0.51 -6.76 24.08
CA SER A 88 -0.42 -5.75 25.13
C SER A 88 -0.82 -6.35 26.48
N PRO A 89 -0.09 -6.02 27.56
CA PRO A 89 -0.51 -6.42 28.89
C PRO A 89 -1.72 -5.59 29.36
N ALA A 90 -2.50 -6.16 30.27
CA ALA A 90 -3.47 -5.40 31.06
C ALA A 90 -2.75 -4.37 31.94
N GLU A 91 -3.48 -3.36 32.41
CA GLU A 91 -2.93 -2.30 33.27
C GLU A 91 -2.31 -2.89 34.55
N GLY A 92 -1.07 -2.51 34.83
CA GLY A 92 -0.29 -3.03 35.98
C GLY A 92 0.28 -4.45 35.80
N GLN A 93 0.11 -5.07 34.63
CA GLN A 93 0.65 -6.40 34.32
C GLN A 93 1.85 -6.33 33.37
N PHE A 94 2.62 -7.42 33.31
CA PHE A 94 3.77 -7.55 32.41
C PHE A 94 3.53 -8.55 31.28
N GLN A 95 2.67 -9.55 31.51
CA GLN A 95 2.32 -10.55 30.50
C GLN A 95 1.21 -10.04 29.59
N PRO A 96 1.21 -10.40 28.29
CA PRO A 96 0.10 -10.11 27.38
C PRO A 96 -1.23 -10.57 27.99
N GLU A 97 -2.26 -9.75 27.88
CA GLU A 97 -3.56 -9.99 28.52
C GLU A 97 -4.17 -11.32 28.07
N ILE A 98 -4.06 -11.66 26.79
CA ILE A 98 -4.52 -12.94 26.23
C ILE A 98 -3.90 -14.16 26.90
N LEU A 99 -2.63 -14.09 27.32
CA LEU A 99 -1.98 -15.19 28.02
C LEU A 99 -2.44 -15.27 29.48
N LEU A 100 -2.69 -14.11 30.11
CA LEU A 100 -3.20 -14.05 31.47
C LEU A 100 -4.61 -14.66 31.57
N GLU A 101 -5.49 -14.31 30.64
CA GLU A 101 -6.84 -14.90 30.54
C GLU A 101 -6.78 -16.41 30.28
N ALA A 102 -5.91 -16.84 29.35
CA ALA A 102 -5.72 -18.27 29.07
C ALA A 102 -5.29 -19.07 30.32
N LYS A 103 -4.40 -18.50 31.16
CA LYS A 103 -4.01 -19.10 32.44
C LYS A 103 -5.13 -19.18 33.46
N MET A 104 -6.12 -18.31 33.38
CA MET A 104 -7.33 -18.36 34.20
C MET A 104 -8.38 -19.34 33.64
N GLY A 105 -8.08 -20.00 32.52
CA GLY A 105 -8.99 -20.93 31.84
C GLY A 105 -9.97 -20.23 30.90
N HIS A 106 -9.80 -18.93 30.64
CA HIS A 106 -10.64 -18.18 29.73
C HIS A 106 -9.97 -18.09 28.35
N LEU A 107 -10.56 -18.77 27.37
CA LEU A 107 -10.14 -18.73 25.97
C LEU A 107 -11.35 -18.38 25.11
N ASP A 108 -11.17 -17.44 24.19
CA ASP A 108 -12.20 -17.08 23.21
C ASP A 108 -12.44 -18.27 22.26
N GLU A 109 -13.62 -18.86 22.33
CA GLU A 109 -13.98 -20.06 21.56
C GLU A 109 -14.21 -19.77 20.07
N GLU A 110 -14.50 -18.52 19.70
CA GLU A 110 -14.65 -18.10 18.30
C GLU A 110 -13.26 -17.90 17.66
N MET A 111 -12.30 -17.39 18.44
CA MET A 111 -10.94 -17.11 17.97
C MET A 111 -10.04 -18.35 18.00
N VAL A 112 -10.11 -19.16 19.06
CA VAL A 112 -9.16 -20.26 19.30
C VAL A 112 -9.82 -21.62 19.02
N PRO A 113 -9.39 -22.35 17.98
CA PRO A 113 -9.95 -23.67 17.66
C PRO A 113 -9.85 -24.65 18.82
N THR A 114 -10.83 -25.54 18.97
CA THR A 114 -10.91 -26.50 20.09
C THR A 114 -9.63 -27.32 20.28
N LYS A 115 -9.02 -27.81 19.20
CA LYS A 115 -7.75 -28.55 19.26
C LYS A 115 -6.63 -27.69 19.88
N THR A 116 -6.52 -26.44 19.44
CA THR A 116 -5.52 -25.48 19.94
C THR A 116 -5.80 -25.12 21.40
N ARG A 117 -7.07 -24.98 21.80
CA ARG A 117 -7.45 -24.74 23.21
C ARG A 117 -7.01 -25.87 24.13
N LEU A 118 -7.20 -27.13 23.72
CA LEU A 118 -6.73 -28.30 24.47
C LEU A 118 -5.20 -28.29 24.61
N GLN A 119 -4.48 -28.03 23.51
CA GLN A 119 -3.01 -27.95 23.53
C GLN A 119 -2.52 -26.83 24.47
N ILE A 120 -3.14 -25.65 24.44
CA ILE A 120 -2.82 -24.54 25.34
C ILE A 120 -3.09 -24.94 26.79
N ALA A 121 -4.23 -25.59 27.08
CA ALA A 121 -4.55 -26.05 28.42
C ALA A 121 -3.53 -27.09 28.92
N ASP A 122 -3.15 -28.05 28.09
CA ASP A 122 -2.18 -29.10 28.46
C ASP A 122 -0.79 -28.51 28.76
N LEU A 123 -0.35 -27.53 27.95
CA LEU A 123 0.90 -26.78 28.17
C LEU A 123 0.84 -25.99 29.48
N LEU A 124 -0.21 -25.20 29.71
CA LEU A 124 -0.34 -24.37 30.91
C LEU A 124 -0.56 -25.17 32.19
N ALA A 125 -1.16 -26.36 32.10
CA ALA A 125 -1.32 -27.30 33.20
C ALA A 125 -0.06 -28.14 33.48
N GLY A 126 0.97 -28.07 32.61
CA GLY A 126 2.20 -28.85 32.74
C GLY A 126 2.03 -30.35 32.46
N THR A 127 0.99 -30.71 31.70
CA THR A 127 0.70 -32.10 31.33
C THR A 127 1.30 -32.48 29.97
N SER A 128 1.63 -31.49 29.14
CA SER A 128 2.42 -31.66 27.92
C SER A 128 3.91 -31.40 28.19
N PRO A 129 4.84 -32.22 27.68
CA PRO A 129 6.28 -31.99 27.82
C PRO A 129 6.70 -30.74 27.03
N SER A 130 7.20 -29.73 27.73
CA SER A 130 7.71 -28.49 27.13
C SER A 130 8.80 -27.88 28.02
N HIS A 131 9.80 -27.27 27.38
CA HIS A 131 10.85 -26.50 28.06
C HIS A 131 10.43 -25.03 28.29
N ASP A 132 9.42 -24.54 27.58
CA ASP A 132 8.83 -23.19 27.74
C ASP A 132 7.31 -23.22 27.50
N PRO A 133 6.53 -23.81 28.42
CA PRO A 133 5.10 -24.04 28.20
C PRO A 133 4.30 -22.74 28.02
N GLN A 134 4.72 -21.64 28.68
CA GLN A 134 4.04 -20.36 28.54
C GLN A 134 4.35 -19.68 27.21
N GLY A 135 5.62 -19.70 26.77
CA GLY A 135 5.99 -19.18 25.45
C GLY A 135 5.32 -19.97 24.32
N GLU A 136 5.29 -21.29 24.42
CA GLU A 136 4.58 -22.15 23.46
C GLU A 136 3.07 -21.87 23.42
N ALA A 137 2.41 -21.80 24.59
CA ALA A 137 1.00 -21.46 24.67
C ALA A 137 0.70 -20.07 24.07
N TYR A 138 1.56 -19.09 24.33
CA TYR A 138 1.39 -17.74 23.80
C TYR A 138 1.58 -17.66 22.28
N ARG A 139 2.54 -18.40 21.72
CA ARG A 139 2.71 -18.54 20.26
C ARG A 139 1.44 -19.09 19.60
N LEU A 140 0.83 -20.13 20.18
CA LEU A 140 -0.44 -20.67 19.70
C LEU A 140 -1.57 -19.64 19.76
N LEU A 141 -1.62 -18.81 20.80
CA LEU A 141 -2.61 -17.73 20.93
C LEU A 141 -2.43 -16.64 19.86
N VAL A 142 -1.19 -16.21 19.59
CA VAL A 142 -0.90 -15.22 18.55
C VAL A 142 -1.28 -15.75 17.16
N VAL A 143 -0.96 -17.01 16.86
CA VAL A 143 -1.34 -17.67 15.62
C VAL A 143 -2.87 -17.76 15.47
N ALA A 144 -3.56 -18.23 16.52
CA ALA A 144 -5.02 -18.29 16.52
C ALA A 144 -5.66 -16.91 16.29
N ALA A 145 -5.12 -15.87 16.91
CA ALA A 145 -5.58 -14.51 16.71
C ALA A 145 -5.37 -14.02 15.26
N CYS A 146 -4.21 -14.31 14.66
CA CYS A 146 -3.98 -14.00 13.24
C CYS A 146 -4.99 -14.72 12.34
N ASN A 147 -5.23 -16.01 12.57
CA ASN A 147 -6.19 -16.80 11.82
C ASN A 147 -7.64 -16.31 11.98
N ALA A 148 -8.01 -15.79 13.15
CA ALA A 148 -9.32 -15.15 13.34
C ALA A 148 -9.43 -13.83 12.56
N TRP A 149 -8.39 -13.00 12.58
CA TRP A 149 -8.36 -11.73 11.85
C TRP A 149 -8.31 -11.89 10.32
N HIS A 150 -7.90 -13.04 9.80
CA HIS A 150 -7.99 -13.37 8.37
C HIS A 150 -9.39 -13.13 7.80
N GLN A 151 -10.46 -13.40 8.57
CA GLN A 151 -11.83 -13.23 8.07
C GLN A 151 -12.19 -11.77 7.75
N ALA A 152 -11.62 -10.81 8.48
CA ALA A 152 -11.89 -9.39 8.31
C ALA A 152 -10.81 -8.69 7.47
N MET A 153 -9.57 -9.22 7.49
CA MET A 153 -8.40 -8.62 6.86
C MET A 153 -7.54 -9.71 6.20
N PRO A 154 -8.08 -10.43 5.19
CA PRO A 154 -7.38 -11.55 4.55
C PRO A 154 -6.09 -11.12 3.84
N PHE A 155 -6.01 -9.85 3.45
CA PHE A 155 -4.84 -9.24 2.82
C PHE A 155 -3.61 -9.20 3.75
N LEU A 156 -3.76 -9.03 5.06
CA LEU A 156 -2.63 -8.91 6.00
C LEU A 156 -2.41 -10.17 6.82
N PHE A 157 -3.52 -10.78 7.24
CA PHE A 157 -3.51 -12.02 8.00
C PHE A 157 -3.88 -13.16 7.07
N GLU A 158 -2.98 -13.56 6.18
CA GLU A 158 -3.14 -14.78 5.37
C GLU A 158 -3.47 -15.98 6.27
N ARG A 159 -4.33 -16.91 5.81
CA ARG A 159 -4.53 -18.19 6.52
C ARG A 159 -3.18 -18.84 6.68
N ILE A 160 -2.78 -19.03 7.93
CA ILE A 160 -1.47 -19.54 8.20
C ILE A 160 -1.58 -21.06 8.24
N ASP A 161 -1.25 -21.72 7.14
CA ASP A 161 -1.35 -23.18 7.01
C ASP A 161 -0.10 -23.83 6.40
N ASP A 162 1.03 -23.13 6.30
CA ASP A 162 2.27 -23.74 5.77
C ASP A 162 3.50 -23.40 6.62
N TYR A 163 4.41 -22.58 6.13
CA TYR A 163 5.75 -22.50 6.72
C TYR A 163 6.01 -21.25 7.55
N THR A 164 5.17 -20.21 7.43
CA THR A 164 5.38 -18.94 8.13
C THR A 164 5.30 -19.08 9.66
N GLU A 165 4.45 -20.00 10.17
CA GLU A 165 4.37 -20.32 11.61
C GLU A 165 5.62 -21.00 12.13
N LEU A 166 6.14 -21.97 11.35
CA LEU A 166 7.34 -22.73 11.71
C LEU A 166 8.55 -21.81 11.91
N LEU A 167 8.50 -20.65 11.28
CA LEU A 167 9.55 -19.65 11.27
C LEU A 167 9.26 -18.44 12.18
N MET A 168 8.18 -18.48 12.97
CA MET A 168 7.91 -17.45 13.99
C MET A 168 9.03 -17.45 15.07
N PRO A 169 9.43 -16.27 15.58
CA PRO A 169 10.36 -16.20 16.71
C PRO A 169 9.89 -16.98 17.94
N ASP A 170 10.81 -17.60 18.67
CA ASP A 170 10.50 -18.33 19.90
C ASP A 170 10.23 -17.39 21.07
N ASP A 171 11.16 -16.48 21.33
CA ASP A 171 11.06 -15.57 22.46
C ASP A 171 10.17 -14.38 22.14
N LEU A 172 8.91 -14.49 22.55
CA LEU A 172 7.89 -13.43 22.45
C LEU A 172 7.51 -12.81 23.81
N LEU A 173 8.00 -13.37 24.93
CA LEU A 173 7.58 -12.99 26.29
C LEU A 173 8.66 -12.29 27.09
N SER A 174 9.95 -12.48 26.78
CA SER A 174 11.02 -11.83 27.56
C SER A 174 11.01 -10.30 27.40
N GLY A 175 11.66 -9.61 28.33
CA GLY A 175 11.86 -8.16 28.25
C GLY A 175 12.70 -7.70 27.04
N ASN A 176 13.46 -8.61 26.42
CA ASN A 176 14.25 -8.35 25.22
C ASN A 176 13.61 -8.93 23.95
N SER A 177 12.37 -9.44 24.05
CA SER A 177 11.64 -9.98 22.91
C SER A 177 11.29 -8.88 21.91
N ILE A 178 11.11 -9.27 20.65
CA ILE A 178 10.66 -8.35 19.60
C ILE A 178 9.32 -7.69 19.95
N LEU A 179 8.46 -8.37 20.70
CA LEU A 179 7.18 -7.82 21.14
C LEU A 179 7.33 -6.75 22.23
N ALA A 180 8.30 -6.90 23.15
CA ALA A 180 8.61 -5.87 24.13
C ALA A 180 9.03 -4.56 23.44
N TYR A 181 9.96 -4.65 22.49
CA TYR A 181 10.39 -3.49 21.70
C TYR A 181 9.25 -2.91 20.84
N THR A 182 8.35 -3.75 20.31
CA THR A 182 7.17 -3.28 19.57
C THR A 182 6.27 -2.43 20.47
N ARG A 183 6.00 -2.88 21.71
CA ARG A 183 5.19 -2.13 22.68
C ARG A 183 5.83 -0.79 23.09
N GLU A 184 7.15 -0.78 23.28
CA GLU A 184 7.90 0.43 23.64
C GLU A 184 7.90 1.48 22.54
N ALA A 185 8.01 1.05 21.28
CA ALA A 185 8.00 1.94 20.13
C ALA A 185 6.58 2.45 19.80
N MET A 186 5.60 1.56 19.83
CA MET A 186 4.20 1.85 19.50
C MET A 186 3.40 2.22 20.75
N THR A 187 3.66 3.42 21.26
CA THR A 187 2.94 3.99 22.41
C THR A 187 1.51 4.42 22.01
N PRO A 188 0.61 4.67 23.00
CA PRO A 188 -0.70 5.27 22.74
C PRO A 188 -0.64 6.54 21.89
N ASP A 189 0.33 7.41 22.14
CA ASP A 189 0.50 8.64 21.35
C ASP A 189 0.96 8.37 19.92
N ALA A 190 1.85 7.39 19.71
CA ALA A 190 2.31 7.02 18.37
C ALA A 190 1.18 6.37 17.55
N CYS A 191 0.29 5.61 18.18
CA CYS A 191 -0.80 4.91 17.50
C CYS A 191 -2.11 5.72 17.38
N LYS A 192 -2.07 7.03 17.66
CA LYS A 192 -3.23 7.93 17.44
C LYS A 192 -3.65 7.99 15.97
N ASP A 193 -2.67 7.98 15.07
CA ASP A 193 -2.90 7.89 13.63
C ASP A 193 -2.30 6.60 13.08
N VAL A 194 -3.00 5.98 12.14
CA VAL A 194 -2.55 4.75 11.49
C VAL A 194 -1.34 4.97 10.58
N GLU A 195 -1.04 6.23 10.22
CA GLU A 195 0.19 6.61 9.50
C GLU A 195 1.47 6.09 10.17
N VAL A 196 1.46 5.85 11.49
CA VAL A 196 2.60 5.25 12.23
C VAL A 196 3.10 3.95 11.59
N ILE A 197 2.20 3.17 11.00
CA ILE A 197 2.52 1.89 10.36
C ILE A 197 3.28 2.12 9.05
N GLY A 198 2.89 3.14 8.28
CA GLY A 198 3.62 3.56 7.09
C GLY A 198 5.04 4.04 7.42
N TRP A 199 5.21 4.79 8.51
CA TRP A 199 6.53 5.19 9.01
C TRP A 199 7.40 4.00 9.44
N LEU A 200 6.82 3.07 10.20
CA LEU A 200 7.50 1.84 10.64
C LEU A 200 8.01 1.04 9.44
N TYR A 201 7.20 0.90 8.40
CA TYR A 201 7.61 0.22 7.17
C TYR A 201 8.74 0.94 6.43
N GLN A 202 8.64 2.25 6.25
CA GLN A 202 9.71 3.03 5.61
C GLN A 202 11.05 2.86 6.35
N PHE A 203 11.02 2.93 7.69
CA PHE A 203 12.23 2.77 8.48
C PHE A 203 12.74 1.33 8.48
N TYR A 204 11.84 0.34 8.40
CA TYR A 204 12.19 -1.06 8.25
C TYR A 204 13.01 -1.26 6.96
N ILE A 205 12.53 -0.78 5.80
CA ILE A 205 13.23 -1.02 4.53
C ILE A 205 14.47 -0.12 4.31
N ALA A 206 14.70 0.88 5.16
CA ALA A 206 15.75 1.89 4.96
C ALA A 206 17.16 1.30 4.76
N GLU A 207 17.54 0.26 5.51
CA GLU A 207 18.86 -0.38 5.34
C GLU A 207 18.99 -1.10 3.98
N LYS A 208 17.89 -1.70 3.49
CA LYS A 208 17.86 -2.33 2.16
C LYS A 208 17.94 -1.27 1.07
N LYS A 209 17.23 -0.16 1.24
CA LYS A 209 17.34 1.01 0.36
C LYS A 209 18.79 1.49 0.25
N ASP A 210 19.46 1.72 1.37
CA ASP A 210 20.86 2.17 1.39
C ASP A 210 21.78 1.19 0.64
N ALA A 211 21.61 -0.11 0.85
CA ALA A 211 22.37 -1.14 0.13
C ALA A 211 22.16 -1.09 -1.40
N VAL A 212 20.92 -0.86 -1.86
CA VAL A 212 20.62 -0.69 -3.29
C VAL A 212 21.29 0.57 -3.86
N PHE A 213 21.25 1.68 -3.13
CA PHE A 213 21.93 2.93 -3.52
C PHE A 213 23.46 2.79 -3.55
N GLU A 214 24.06 2.00 -2.65
CA GLU A 214 25.48 1.65 -2.73
C GLU A 214 25.82 0.80 -3.97
N GLY A 215 24.94 -0.14 -4.33
CA GLY A 215 25.05 -0.92 -5.57
C GLY A 215 25.04 -0.02 -6.81
N LEU A 216 24.14 0.97 -6.86
CA LEU A 216 24.08 1.96 -7.93
C LEU A 216 25.40 2.75 -8.09
N LYS A 217 26.02 3.16 -6.98
CA LYS A 217 27.34 3.83 -6.99
C LYS A 217 28.44 2.94 -7.58
N LYS A 218 28.26 1.62 -7.52
CA LYS A 218 29.12 0.59 -8.14
C LYS A 218 28.65 0.18 -9.54
N ASN A 219 27.78 0.96 -10.18
CA ASN A 219 27.17 0.72 -11.50
C ASN A 219 26.32 -0.55 -11.59
N GLN A 220 25.84 -1.09 -10.47
CA GLN A 220 24.86 -2.17 -10.47
C GLN A 220 23.48 -1.61 -10.79
N LYS A 221 22.74 -2.27 -11.69
CA LYS A 221 21.37 -1.87 -12.06
C LYS A 221 20.37 -2.38 -11.02
N ILE A 222 19.27 -1.66 -10.86
CA ILE A 222 18.19 -2.06 -9.96
C ILE A 222 17.46 -3.25 -10.58
N THR A 223 17.42 -4.35 -9.84
CA THR A 223 16.67 -5.56 -10.20
C THR A 223 15.18 -5.36 -9.88
N PRO A 224 14.25 -6.13 -10.48
CA PRO A 224 12.83 -6.05 -10.13
C PRO A 224 12.56 -6.12 -8.62
N ASP A 225 13.20 -7.05 -7.92
CA ASP A 225 13.08 -7.22 -6.46
C ASP A 225 13.57 -6.00 -5.64
N ASP A 226 14.48 -5.20 -6.21
CA ASP A 226 15.04 -4.02 -5.56
C ASP A 226 14.30 -2.72 -5.92
N ILE A 227 13.38 -2.75 -6.91
CA ILE A 227 12.60 -1.55 -7.33
C ILE A 227 11.88 -0.93 -6.12
N PRO A 228 11.07 -1.68 -5.33
CA PRO A 228 10.36 -1.09 -4.19
C PRO A 228 11.27 -0.36 -3.20
N ALA A 229 12.40 -0.97 -2.84
CA ALA A 229 13.33 -0.39 -1.89
C ALA A 229 14.00 0.88 -2.45
N ALA A 230 14.31 0.90 -3.74
CA ALA A 230 14.95 2.05 -4.39
C ALA A 230 14.01 3.26 -4.51
N THR A 231 12.71 3.02 -4.69
CA THR A 231 11.76 4.06 -5.10
C THR A 231 10.86 4.58 -4.00
N GLN A 232 10.89 3.99 -2.80
CA GLN A 232 9.99 4.38 -1.72
C GLN A 232 10.36 5.71 -1.06
N LEU A 233 9.38 6.61 -0.99
CA LEU A 233 9.47 7.94 -0.38
C LEU A 233 8.15 8.28 0.33
N PHE A 234 8.23 8.60 1.62
CA PHE A 234 7.07 9.07 2.39
C PHE A 234 6.77 10.52 2.07
N THR A 235 5.51 10.85 1.82
CA THR A 235 5.10 12.22 1.52
C THR A 235 4.65 12.94 2.79
N PRO A 236 5.29 14.05 3.19
CA PRO A 236 4.86 14.86 4.32
C PRO A 236 3.37 15.19 4.27
N HIS A 237 2.70 15.08 5.41
CA HIS A 237 1.24 15.18 5.48
C HIS A 237 0.69 16.50 4.90
N TRP A 238 1.39 17.63 5.07
CA TRP A 238 0.95 18.89 4.49
C TRP A 238 0.98 18.92 2.95
N ILE A 239 1.92 18.19 2.32
CA ILE A 239 1.97 18.02 0.86
C ILE A 239 0.82 17.13 0.40
N VAL A 240 0.56 16.04 1.13
CA VAL A 240 -0.62 15.18 0.89
C VAL A 240 -1.89 16.02 0.89
N ARG A 241 -2.07 16.86 1.93
CA ARG A 241 -3.22 17.76 2.04
C ARG A 241 -3.29 18.74 0.88
N TYR A 242 -2.19 19.40 0.53
CA TYR A 242 -2.15 20.29 -0.63
C TYR A 242 -2.61 19.60 -1.92
N LEU A 243 -2.12 18.39 -2.19
CA LEU A 243 -2.48 17.65 -3.41
C LEU A 243 -3.95 17.23 -3.41
N VAL A 244 -4.47 16.71 -2.29
CA VAL A 244 -5.86 16.23 -2.18
C VAL A 244 -6.87 17.37 -2.09
N ASP A 245 -6.59 18.43 -1.32
CA ASP A 245 -7.45 19.62 -1.19
C ASP A 245 -7.66 20.28 -2.56
N ASN A 246 -6.59 20.38 -3.36
CA ASN A 246 -6.62 21.04 -4.67
C ASN A 246 -7.00 20.13 -5.84
N SER A 247 -7.28 18.85 -5.58
CA SER A 247 -7.80 17.90 -6.57
C SER A 247 -9.20 17.41 -6.21
N LEU A 248 -9.30 16.48 -5.26
CA LEU A 248 -10.57 15.96 -4.72
C LEU A 248 -11.43 17.07 -4.12
N GLY A 249 -10.87 17.86 -3.21
CA GLY A 249 -11.60 18.93 -2.54
C GLY A 249 -12.11 19.98 -3.53
N ARG A 250 -11.24 20.39 -4.48
CA ARG A 250 -11.59 21.29 -5.57
C ARG A 250 -12.72 20.74 -6.44
N LEU A 251 -12.66 19.48 -6.85
CA LEU A 251 -13.72 18.84 -7.65
C LEU A 251 -15.07 18.91 -6.94
N TRP A 252 -15.09 18.63 -5.63
CA TRP A 252 -16.29 18.76 -4.81
C TRP A 252 -16.82 20.19 -4.78
N LEU A 253 -15.98 21.16 -4.42
CA LEU A 253 -16.38 22.57 -4.30
C LEU A 253 -16.85 23.18 -5.62
N LEU A 254 -16.31 22.76 -6.76
CA LEU A 254 -16.82 23.19 -8.07
C LEU A 254 -18.27 22.70 -8.29
N ASN A 255 -18.59 21.47 -7.86
CA ASN A 255 -19.93 20.88 -7.98
C ASN A 255 -20.88 21.27 -6.83
N ARG A 256 -20.35 21.76 -5.71
CA ARG A 256 -21.08 22.26 -4.53
C ARG A 256 -20.46 23.57 -4.02
N PRO A 257 -20.65 24.71 -4.73
CA PRO A 257 -19.99 25.99 -4.38
C PRO A 257 -20.34 26.54 -2.99
N HIS A 258 -21.40 26.04 -2.36
CA HIS A 258 -21.86 26.44 -1.03
C HIS A 258 -21.40 25.49 0.10
N SER A 259 -20.64 24.46 -0.23
CA SER A 259 -20.07 23.53 0.75
C SER A 259 -19.15 24.26 1.72
N ARG A 260 -19.22 23.90 3.00
CA ARG A 260 -18.35 24.48 4.05
C ARG A 260 -17.03 23.74 4.19
N LEU A 261 -16.82 22.65 3.44
CA LEU A 261 -15.59 21.87 3.51
C LEU A 261 -14.33 22.68 3.18
N ALA A 262 -14.46 23.79 2.44
CA ALA A 262 -13.37 24.74 2.23
C ALA A 262 -12.72 25.22 3.54
N GLU A 263 -13.49 25.32 4.62
CA GLU A 263 -13.02 25.74 5.95
C GLU A 263 -12.09 24.71 6.61
N GLN A 264 -12.23 23.42 6.22
CA GLN A 264 -11.43 22.31 6.74
C GLN A 264 -10.18 22.02 5.88
N MET A 265 -10.10 22.62 4.68
CA MET A 265 -9.02 22.43 3.73
C MET A 265 -7.99 23.56 3.82
N ALA A 266 -7.07 23.41 4.78
CA ALA A 266 -6.04 24.41 5.09
C ALA A 266 -5.18 24.80 3.88
N TYR A 267 -4.98 23.90 2.92
CA TYR A 267 -4.12 24.12 1.76
C TYR A 267 -4.91 24.32 0.46
N TYR A 268 -6.24 24.46 0.53
CA TYR A 268 -7.07 24.72 -0.65
C TYR A 268 -6.82 26.11 -1.24
N ILE A 269 -6.69 26.17 -2.56
CA ILE A 269 -6.52 27.38 -3.35
C ILE A 269 -7.82 27.66 -4.11
N PRO A 270 -8.61 28.68 -3.71
CA PRO A 270 -9.83 29.01 -4.42
C PRO A 270 -9.52 29.52 -5.85
N PRO A 271 -10.42 29.29 -6.82
CA PRO A 271 -10.28 29.88 -8.15
C PRO A 271 -10.39 31.41 -8.09
N GLU A 272 -9.56 32.12 -8.87
CA GLU A 272 -9.66 33.59 -8.99
C GLU A 272 -10.98 34.05 -9.62
N LYS A 273 -11.56 33.22 -10.49
CA LYS A 273 -12.82 33.48 -11.19
C LYS A 273 -13.70 32.24 -11.15
N PRO A 274 -15.04 32.39 -11.13
CA PRO A 274 -15.94 31.25 -11.25
C PRO A 274 -15.63 30.43 -12.51
N GLU A 275 -15.34 29.15 -12.32
CA GLU A 275 -15.15 28.19 -13.41
C GLU A 275 -16.49 27.54 -13.76
N THR A 276 -16.76 27.36 -15.04
CA THR A 276 -18.02 26.75 -15.53
C THR A 276 -17.79 25.42 -16.25
N ASP A 277 -16.65 25.31 -16.93
CA ASP A 277 -16.19 24.12 -17.64
C ASP A 277 -15.34 23.25 -16.70
N PHE A 278 -15.96 22.26 -16.07
CA PHE A 278 -15.33 21.31 -15.16
C PHE A 278 -16.11 19.99 -15.14
N LEU A 279 -15.45 18.91 -14.70
CA LEU A 279 -16.07 17.59 -14.59
C LEU A 279 -17.26 17.60 -13.62
N LYS A 280 -18.44 17.21 -14.11
CA LYS A 280 -19.68 17.16 -13.32
C LYS A 280 -19.82 15.81 -12.62
N ILE A 281 -20.25 15.86 -11.36
CA ILE A 281 -20.59 14.69 -10.55
C ILE A 281 -21.96 14.89 -9.92
N ASN A 282 -22.76 13.82 -9.82
CA ASN A 282 -24.10 13.89 -9.22
C ASN A 282 -24.01 13.83 -7.69
N GLY A 283 -23.10 13.01 -7.17
CA GLY A 283 -22.90 12.82 -5.74
C GLY A 283 -21.54 12.23 -5.42
N PRO A 284 -21.28 11.93 -4.14
CA PRO A 284 -19.98 11.45 -3.68
C PRO A 284 -19.57 10.12 -4.29
N GLU A 285 -20.50 9.20 -4.58
CA GLU A 285 -20.20 7.88 -5.17
C GLU A 285 -19.63 7.97 -6.60
N ASP A 286 -19.83 9.09 -7.31
CA ASP A 286 -19.25 9.31 -8.65
C ASP A 286 -17.75 9.65 -8.60
N ILE A 287 -17.21 10.00 -7.42
CA ILE A 287 -15.81 10.39 -7.26
C ILE A 287 -14.93 9.15 -7.15
N LYS A 288 -14.05 8.92 -8.14
CA LYS A 288 -13.07 7.83 -8.10
C LYS A 288 -11.67 8.40 -7.96
N VAL A 289 -11.06 8.21 -6.78
CA VAL A 289 -9.71 8.65 -6.44
C VAL A 289 -8.75 7.47 -6.54
N CYS A 290 -7.72 7.60 -7.37
CA CYS A 290 -6.70 6.58 -7.53
C CYS A 290 -5.33 7.09 -7.08
N ASP A 291 -4.60 6.26 -6.35
CA ASP A 291 -3.15 6.38 -6.22
C ASP A 291 -2.45 5.20 -6.90
N PRO A 292 -1.85 5.38 -8.10
CA PRO A 292 -1.24 4.31 -8.86
C PRO A 292 0.16 3.90 -8.38
N ALA A 293 0.66 4.48 -7.28
CA ALA A 293 1.88 4.09 -6.60
C ALA A 293 1.71 4.32 -5.10
N CYS A 294 0.71 3.67 -4.51
CA CYS A 294 0.12 4.10 -3.24
C CYS A 294 1.03 3.90 -2.03
N GLY A 295 2.06 3.05 -2.12
CA GLY A 295 2.88 2.67 -0.99
C GLY A 295 2.00 2.15 0.15
N SER A 296 2.22 2.65 1.36
CA SER A 296 1.39 2.35 2.54
C SER A 296 0.11 3.20 2.64
N GLY A 297 -0.30 3.88 1.57
CA GLY A 297 -1.62 4.50 1.45
C GLY A 297 -1.77 5.93 2.01
N HIS A 298 -0.69 6.69 2.22
CA HIS A 298 -0.76 8.03 2.85
C HIS A 298 -1.66 9.03 2.12
N MET A 299 -1.67 9.00 0.78
CA MET A 299 -2.59 9.86 0.01
C MET A 299 -4.04 9.43 0.24
N LEU A 300 -4.28 8.12 0.24
CA LEU A 300 -5.60 7.52 0.38
C LEU A 300 -6.18 7.69 1.79
N THR A 301 -5.35 7.71 2.84
CA THR A 301 -5.82 7.92 4.22
C THR A 301 -6.37 9.32 4.44
N TYR A 302 -5.75 10.35 3.86
CA TYR A 302 -6.32 11.71 3.92
C TYR A 302 -7.50 11.88 2.96
N ALA A 303 -7.44 11.26 1.77
CA ALA A 303 -8.59 11.24 0.86
C ALA A 303 -9.82 10.58 1.50
N PHE A 304 -9.63 9.52 2.31
CA PHE A 304 -10.68 8.91 3.12
C PHE A 304 -11.32 9.92 4.07
N ASP A 305 -10.52 10.67 4.83
CA ASP A 305 -11.03 11.65 5.79
C ASP A 305 -11.83 12.77 5.10
N LEU A 306 -11.35 13.26 3.95
CA LEU A 306 -12.07 14.27 3.16
C LEU A 306 -13.36 13.71 2.55
N LEU A 307 -13.33 12.50 1.98
CA LEU A 307 -14.53 11.84 1.48
C LEU A 307 -15.56 11.62 2.59
N TYR A 308 -15.12 11.23 3.79
CA TYR A 308 -16.01 11.06 4.93
C TYR A 308 -16.76 12.36 5.23
N ALA A 309 -16.04 13.49 5.27
CA ALA A 309 -16.65 14.80 5.47
C ALA A 309 -17.62 15.19 4.33
N ILE A 310 -17.31 14.81 3.08
CA ILE A 310 -18.20 14.99 1.93
C ILE A 310 -19.51 14.21 2.10
N TYR A 311 -19.44 12.91 2.42
CA TYR A 311 -20.63 12.08 2.62
C TYR A 311 -21.47 12.58 3.81
N GLU A 312 -20.81 13.01 4.89
CA GLU A 312 -21.48 13.55 6.07
C GLU A 312 -22.22 14.88 5.74
N GLU A 313 -21.60 15.77 4.96
CA GLU A 313 -22.24 17.03 4.50
C GLU A 313 -23.45 16.77 3.59
N GLU A 314 -23.41 15.73 2.74
CA GLU A 314 -24.55 15.32 1.90
C GLU A 314 -25.63 14.52 2.69
N GLY A 315 -25.43 14.31 4.00
CA GLY A 315 -26.44 13.75 4.89
C GLY A 315 -26.53 12.22 4.90
N TYR A 316 -25.46 11.51 4.50
CA TYR A 316 -25.41 10.05 4.58
C TYR A 316 -25.32 9.56 6.04
N ASP A 317 -25.85 8.37 6.32
CA ASP A 317 -25.68 7.74 7.62
C ASP A 317 -24.20 7.40 7.86
N ALA A 318 -23.62 7.97 8.91
CA ALA A 318 -22.25 7.74 9.37
C ALA A 318 -21.87 6.24 9.45
N ALA A 319 -22.82 5.35 9.70
CA ALA A 319 -22.60 3.90 9.73
C ALA A 319 -22.39 3.26 8.35
N GLU A 320 -22.79 3.91 7.26
CA GLU A 320 -22.67 3.42 5.89
C GLU A 320 -21.48 4.06 5.15
N ILE A 321 -21.08 5.26 5.55
CA ILE A 321 -20.04 6.05 4.89
C ILE A 321 -18.74 5.25 4.65
N PRO A 322 -18.14 4.56 5.64
CA PRO A 322 -16.86 3.88 5.43
C PRO A 322 -16.93 2.80 4.33
N GLU A 323 -18.01 2.01 4.30
CA GLU A 323 -18.21 0.99 3.28
C GLU A 323 -18.37 1.62 1.89
N LYS A 324 -19.13 2.71 1.77
CA LYS A 324 -19.27 3.44 0.50
C LYS A 324 -17.94 3.98 0.00
N ILE A 325 -17.12 4.57 0.89
CA ILE A 325 -15.79 5.09 0.53
C ILE A 325 -14.89 3.99 -0.01
N LEU A 326 -14.79 2.85 0.68
CA LEU A 326 -13.92 1.77 0.25
C LEU A 326 -14.42 1.09 -1.03
N THR A 327 -15.74 1.04 -1.24
CA THR A 327 -16.36 0.36 -2.39
C THR A 327 -16.32 1.22 -3.65
N HIS A 328 -16.65 2.50 -3.54
CA HIS A 328 -16.90 3.37 -4.70
C HIS A 328 -15.76 4.34 -5.00
N ASN A 329 -15.03 4.78 -3.97
CA ASN A 329 -14.21 5.98 -4.10
C ASN A 329 -12.70 5.73 -4.17
N LEU A 330 -12.15 4.94 -3.25
CA LEU A 330 -10.69 4.85 -3.09
C LEU A 330 -10.12 3.63 -3.81
N PHE A 331 -9.11 3.86 -4.64
CA PHE A 331 -8.38 2.85 -5.38
C PHE A 331 -6.87 3.07 -5.21
N GLY A 332 -6.12 1.99 -5.00
CA GLY A 332 -4.66 2.03 -4.91
C GLY A 332 -4.03 0.95 -5.78
N LEU A 333 -2.89 1.25 -6.40
CA LEU A 333 -2.04 0.27 -7.05
C LEU A 333 -0.65 0.31 -6.44
N GLU A 334 -0.09 -0.86 -6.20
CA GLU A 334 1.23 -0.99 -5.60
C GLU A 334 1.97 -2.20 -6.16
N LEU A 335 3.29 -2.10 -6.27
CA LEU A 335 4.16 -3.19 -6.73
C LEU A 335 4.60 -4.07 -5.55
N ASP A 336 4.91 -3.45 -4.42
CA ASP A 336 5.30 -4.16 -3.21
C ASP A 336 4.06 -4.65 -2.44
N GLU A 337 3.81 -5.95 -2.50
CA GLU A 337 2.73 -6.63 -1.75
C GLU A 337 2.61 -6.11 -0.32
N ARG A 338 3.76 -6.02 0.35
CA ARG A 338 3.92 -5.57 1.72
C ARG A 338 3.41 -4.16 1.97
N ALA A 339 3.70 -3.23 1.07
CA ALA A 339 3.22 -1.86 1.16
C ALA A 339 1.70 -1.80 0.91
N GLY A 340 1.22 -2.58 -0.07
CA GLY A 340 -0.20 -2.72 -0.37
C GLY A 340 -1.02 -3.27 0.81
N GLU A 341 -0.52 -4.29 1.51
CA GLU A 341 -1.14 -4.82 2.74
C GLU A 341 -1.32 -3.72 3.80
N LEU A 342 -0.30 -2.87 3.98
CA LEU A 342 -0.34 -1.78 4.94
C LEU A 342 -1.28 -0.66 4.51
N ALA A 343 -1.38 -0.36 3.21
CA ALA A 343 -2.37 0.58 2.70
C ALA A 343 -3.81 0.07 2.96
N ALA A 344 -4.07 -1.20 2.67
CA ALA A 344 -5.36 -1.82 2.96
C ALA A 344 -5.66 -1.83 4.47
N PHE A 345 -4.66 -2.15 5.30
CA PHE A 345 -4.80 -2.07 6.75
C PHE A 345 -5.12 -0.65 7.21
N ALA A 346 -4.41 0.36 6.71
CA ALA A 346 -4.61 1.76 7.07
C ALA A 346 -6.03 2.24 6.77
N LEU A 347 -6.55 1.93 5.58
CA LEU A 347 -7.93 2.25 5.19
C LEU A 347 -8.97 1.51 6.04
N THR A 348 -8.70 0.24 6.37
CA THR A 348 -9.55 -0.56 7.25
C THR A 348 -9.60 0.04 8.66
N MET A 349 -8.47 0.51 9.20
CA MET A 349 -8.40 1.16 10.51
C MET A 349 -9.09 2.52 10.53
N LYS A 350 -8.93 3.35 9.47
CA LYS A 350 -9.70 4.60 9.30
C LYS A 350 -11.20 4.32 9.32
N SER A 351 -11.63 3.27 8.62
CA SER A 351 -13.03 2.82 8.59
C SER A 351 -13.52 2.34 9.96
N ARG A 352 -12.72 1.53 10.65
CA ARG A 352 -13.04 1.04 12.00
C ARG A 352 -13.09 2.15 13.05
N ALA A 353 -12.29 3.21 12.89
CA ALA A 353 -12.31 4.37 13.77
C ALA A 353 -13.63 5.15 13.67
N ARG A 354 -14.22 5.20 12.47
CA ARG A 354 -15.52 5.85 12.22
C ARG A 354 -16.71 4.95 12.54
N GLN A 355 -16.58 3.64 12.31
CA GLN A 355 -17.66 2.68 12.56
C GLN A 355 -17.21 1.51 13.44
N ARG A 356 -17.79 1.41 14.64
CA ARG A 356 -17.38 0.42 15.66
C ARG A 356 -17.50 -1.06 15.22
N ARG A 357 -18.48 -1.38 14.38
CA ARG A 357 -18.76 -2.75 13.90
C ARG A 357 -18.25 -3.01 12.48
N PHE A 358 -17.36 -2.16 11.96
CA PHE A 358 -16.91 -2.22 10.57
C PHE A 358 -16.40 -3.61 10.14
N PHE A 359 -15.63 -4.29 10.99
CA PHE A 359 -15.09 -5.62 10.69
C PHE A 359 -16.15 -6.68 10.34
N ASN A 360 -17.38 -6.54 10.83
CA ASN A 360 -18.47 -7.48 10.54
C ASN A 360 -18.97 -7.37 9.10
N LYS A 361 -18.73 -6.24 8.43
CA LYS A 361 -19.15 -6.02 7.03
C LYS A 361 -18.24 -6.73 6.03
N ARG A 362 -17.00 -7.09 6.42
CA ARG A 362 -16.00 -7.78 5.57
C ARG A 362 -15.76 -7.06 4.23
N VAL A 363 -15.71 -5.74 4.26
CA VAL A 363 -15.42 -4.91 3.08
C VAL A 363 -13.92 -4.86 2.89
N GLU A 364 -13.44 -5.27 1.72
CA GLU A 364 -12.04 -5.18 1.35
C GLU A 364 -11.74 -3.84 0.65
N PRO A 365 -10.70 -3.11 1.07
CA PRO A 365 -10.24 -1.93 0.33
C PRO A 365 -9.78 -2.29 -1.09
N ASN A 366 -10.06 -1.44 -2.08
CA ASN A 366 -9.60 -1.63 -3.47
C ASN A 366 -8.10 -1.28 -3.64
N ILE A 367 -7.22 -1.98 -2.90
CA ILE A 367 -5.77 -1.91 -3.04
C ILE A 367 -5.30 -3.10 -3.87
N ILE A 368 -4.80 -2.84 -5.07
CA ILE A 368 -4.40 -3.85 -6.04
C ILE A 368 -2.88 -3.95 -6.09
N VAL A 369 -2.35 -5.08 -5.64
CA VAL A 369 -0.93 -5.41 -5.78
C VAL A 369 -0.68 -5.97 -7.17
N LEU A 370 0.18 -5.31 -7.95
CA LEU A 370 0.57 -5.74 -9.28
C LEU A 370 1.58 -6.88 -9.20
N LYS A 371 1.16 -8.08 -9.59
CA LYS A 371 1.98 -9.30 -9.53
C LYS A 371 2.32 -9.79 -10.92
N LYS A 372 3.55 -10.29 -11.08
CA LYS A 372 3.95 -11.01 -12.28
C LYS A 372 3.13 -12.29 -12.42
N VAL A 373 2.46 -12.44 -13.56
CA VAL A 373 1.68 -13.62 -13.90
C VAL A 373 2.14 -14.10 -15.26
N ASN A 374 2.47 -15.39 -15.37
CA ASN A 374 2.86 -16.00 -16.63
C ASN A 374 1.90 -17.13 -17.02
N PHE A 375 1.73 -17.30 -18.32
CA PHE A 375 0.95 -18.38 -18.93
C PHE A 375 1.81 -19.07 -20.00
N SER A 376 1.81 -20.40 -20.02
CA SER A 376 2.33 -21.10 -21.20
C SER A 376 1.33 -21.03 -22.35
N LEU A 377 1.80 -21.18 -23.60
CA LEU A 377 0.92 -21.18 -24.76
C LEU A 377 -0.10 -22.32 -24.72
N GLU A 378 0.34 -23.51 -24.30
CA GLU A 378 -0.49 -24.70 -24.17
C GLU A 378 -1.55 -24.53 -23.08
N GLU A 379 -1.15 -24.05 -21.90
CA GLU A 379 -2.04 -23.78 -20.77
C GLU A 379 -3.15 -22.79 -21.17
N LEU A 380 -2.78 -21.69 -21.82
CA LEU A 380 -3.74 -20.69 -22.22
C LEU A 380 -4.66 -21.21 -23.33
N ASP A 381 -4.16 -22.01 -24.27
CA ASP A 381 -4.98 -22.60 -25.33
C ASP A 381 -6.05 -23.55 -24.78
N GLU A 382 -5.66 -24.46 -23.88
CA GLU A 382 -6.59 -25.36 -23.19
C GLU A 382 -7.65 -24.59 -22.42
N TYR A 383 -7.24 -23.56 -21.68
CA TYR A 383 -8.16 -22.72 -20.92
C TYR A 383 -9.15 -21.99 -21.85
N MET A 384 -8.68 -21.37 -22.92
CA MET A 384 -9.53 -20.70 -23.90
C MET A 384 -10.53 -21.65 -24.57
N ASN A 385 -10.12 -22.89 -24.89
CA ASN A 385 -11.01 -23.91 -25.42
C ASN A 385 -12.15 -24.23 -24.46
N HIS A 386 -11.87 -24.23 -23.15
CA HIS A 386 -12.85 -24.54 -22.11
C HIS A 386 -13.80 -23.38 -21.82
N VAL A 387 -13.28 -22.16 -21.62
CA VAL A 387 -14.10 -21.01 -21.23
C VAL A 387 -14.71 -20.25 -22.42
N GLY A 388 -14.29 -20.54 -23.64
CA GLY A 388 -14.79 -19.93 -24.87
C GLY A 388 -13.79 -18.95 -25.48
N ARG A 389 -13.27 -19.29 -26.66
CA ARG A 389 -12.24 -18.52 -27.37
C ARG A 389 -12.67 -17.11 -27.75
N ASP A 390 -13.96 -16.88 -27.96
CA ASP A 390 -14.49 -15.57 -28.37
C ASP A 390 -14.25 -14.47 -27.32
N LEU A 391 -14.04 -14.85 -26.05
CA LEU A 391 -13.67 -13.91 -24.98
C LEU A 391 -12.23 -13.39 -25.14
N PHE A 392 -11.36 -14.11 -25.84
CA PHE A 392 -9.92 -13.87 -25.92
C PHE A 392 -9.55 -13.19 -27.23
N THR A 393 -9.96 -11.93 -27.33
CA THR A 393 -9.52 -11.05 -28.43
C THR A 393 -8.00 -10.87 -28.42
N HIS A 394 -7.43 -10.44 -29.55
CA HIS A 394 -6.00 -10.12 -29.65
C HIS A 394 -5.54 -9.13 -28.57
N GLY A 395 -6.34 -8.09 -28.31
CA GLY A 395 -6.04 -7.12 -27.26
C GLY A 395 -6.06 -7.71 -25.85
N LEU A 396 -6.93 -8.69 -25.57
CA LEU A 396 -6.91 -9.41 -24.29
C LEU A 396 -5.67 -10.28 -24.16
N LEU A 397 -5.30 -11.02 -25.20
CA LEU A 397 -4.09 -11.85 -25.19
C LEU A 397 -2.82 -11.02 -25.00
N GLU A 398 -2.70 -9.88 -25.68
CA GLU A 398 -1.61 -8.92 -25.45
C GLU A 398 -1.63 -8.39 -24.01
N THR A 399 -2.81 -8.06 -23.49
CA THR A 399 -2.94 -7.62 -22.09
C THR A 399 -2.45 -8.70 -21.14
N LEU A 400 -2.85 -9.96 -21.31
CA LEU A 400 -2.39 -11.06 -20.46
C LEU A 400 -0.86 -11.20 -20.49
N GLN A 401 -0.24 -11.06 -21.68
CA GLN A 401 1.21 -11.13 -21.84
C GLN A 401 1.97 -9.96 -21.20
N GLN A 402 1.38 -8.75 -21.14
CA GLN A 402 2.01 -7.60 -20.48
C GLN A 402 2.28 -7.87 -18.99
N PHE A 403 1.46 -8.69 -18.33
CA PHE A 403 1.59 -9.00 -16.90
C PHE A 403 2.71 -10.01 -16.58
N ASN A 404 3.39 -10.57 -17.59
CA ASN A 404 4.65 -11.31 -17.40
C ASN A 404 5.77 -10.42 -16.82
N GLU A 405 5.63 -9.10 -16.92
CA GLU A 405 6.61 -8.08 -16.48
C GLU A 405 5.96 -7.06 -15.53
N ALA A 406 4.84 -7.42 -14.88
CA ALA A 406 4.14 -6.52 -13.97
C ALA A 406 5.03 -6.08 -12.79
N ASP A 407 5.89 -6.97 -12.30
CA ASP A 407 6.92 -6.73 -11.27
C ASP A 407 8.04 -5.76 -11.73
N ASN A 408 8.11 -5.42 -13.01
CA ASN A 408 9.11 -4.56 -13.61
C ASN A 408 8.53 -3.24 -14.12
N PHE A 409 7.34 -3.29 -14.74
CA PHE A 409 6.68 -2.13 -15.34
C PHE A 409 5.66 -1.46 -14.41
N GLY A 410 5.07 -2.23 -13.49
CA GLY A 410 4.05 -1.75 -12.55
C GLY A 410 2.91 -1.00 -13.24
N SER A 411 2.49 0.11 -12.64
CA SER A 411 1.34 0.89 -13.09
C SER A 411 1.52 1.61 -14.43
N LEU A 412 2.73 1.57 -15.02
CA LEU A 412 2.96 2.06 -16.38
C LEU A 412 2.36 1.13 -17.44
N ILE A 413 1.96 -0.09 -17.10
CA ILE A 413 1.25 -0.97 -18.06
C ILE A 413 -0.02 -0.27 -18.56
N ILE A 414 -0.19 -0.25 -19.88
CA ILE A 414 -1.40 0.22 -20.57
C ILE A 414 -2.10 -1.00 -21.17
N PRO A 415 -3.20 -1.48 -20.56
CA PRO A 415 -3.98 -2.58 -21.09
C PRO A 415 -4.42 -2.31 -22.53
N LYS A 416 -4.44 -3.37 -23.34
CA LYS A 416 -4.85 -3.30 -24.76
C LYS A 416 -6.30 -3.74 -24.98
N ALA A 417 -6.90 -4.42 -24.01
CA ALA A 417 -8.30 -4.82 -24.04
C ALA A 417 -9.23 -3.68 -23.61
N GLY A 418 -10.33 -3.49 -24.36
CA GLY A 418 -11.33 -2.44 -24.07
C GLY A 418 -12.50 -2.87 -23.19
N ASN A 419 -12.82 -4.17 -23.10
CA ASN A 419 -14.00 -4.71 -22.41
C ASN A 419 -13.64 -5.55 -21.17
N LEU A 420 -12.61 -5.13 -20.43
CA LEU A 420 -12.05 -5.90 -19.31
C LEU A 420 -13.08 -6.19 -18.21
N ALA A 421 -13.92 -5.22 -17.84
CA ALA A 421 -14.97 -5.40 -16.85
C ALA A 421 -15.98 -6.50 -17.24
N ASP A 422 -16.45 -6.50 -18.48
CA ASP A 422 -17.42 -7.49 -18.98
C ASP A 422 -16.82 -8.89 -19.06
N VAL A 423 -15.57 -8.99 -19.53
CA VAL A 423 -14.83 -10.26 -19.57
C VAL A 423 -14.60 -10.80 -18.16
N LEU A 424 -14.19 -9.93 -17.22
CA LEU A 424 -14.00 -10.30 -15.83
C LEU A 424 -15.29 -10.81 -15.19
N ALA A 425 -16.42 -10.11 -15.39
CA ALA A 425 -17.72 -10.54 -14.90
C ALA A 425 -18.14 -11.90 -15.50
N THR A 426 -17.97 -12.07 -16.81
CA THR A 426 -18.31 -13.30 -17.53
C THR A 426 -17.49 -14.49 -17.05
N LEU A 427 -16.17 -14.31 -16.87
CA LEU A 427 -15.30 -15.38 -16.40
C LEU A 427 -15.55 -15.69 -14.92
N THR A 428 -15.75 -14.68 -14.07
CA THR A 428 -16.04 -14.88 -12.64
C THR A 428 -17.30 -15.72 -12.41
N ALA A 429 -18.28 -15.64 -13.33
CA ALA A 429 -19.51 -16.43 -13.27
C ALA A 429 -19.33 -17.90 -13.70
N LYS A 430 -18.17 -18.31 -14.23
CA LYS A 430 -17.91 -19.69 -14.63
C LYS A 430 -17.45 -20.53 -13.45
N ASP A 431 -18.08 -21.69 -13.27
CA ASP A 431 -17.64 -22.68 -12.29
C ASP A 431 -16.48 -23.53 -12.85
N MET A 432 -15.39 -23.60 -12.09
CA MET A 432 -14.18 -24.34 -12.43
C MET A 432 -13.91 -25.51 -11.47
N ALA A 433 -14.83 -25.81 -10.55
CA ALA A 433 -14.63 -26.79 -9.48
C ALA A 433 -14.28 -28.21 -9.98
N SER A 434 -14.69 -28.57 -11.19
CA SER A 434 -14.46 -29.89 -11.78
C SER A 434 -13.10 -30.06 -12.46
N ASN A 435 -12.29 -29.01 -12.64
CA ASN A 435 -10.97 -29.11 -13.29
C ASN A 435 -9.91 -28.30 -12.51
N LEU A 436 -9.15 -28.99 -11.66
CA LEU A 436 -8.18 -28.37 -10.76
C LEU A 436 -7.08 -27.58 -11.50
N PHE A 437 -6.60 -28.08 -12.65
CA PHE A 437 -5.56 -27.41 -13.43
C PHE A 437 -6.08 -26.14 -14.09
N LEU A 438 -7.25 -26.23 -14.73
CA LEU A 438 -7.89 -25.04 -15.31
C LEU A 438 -8.38 -24.05 -14.25
N ALA A 439 -8.69 -24.51 -13.03
CA ALA A 439 -9.05 -23.62 -11.93
C ALA A 439 -7.87 -22.72 -11.52
N GLU A 440 -6.65 -23.24 -11.50
CA GLU A 440 -5.45 -22.43 -11.23
C GLU A 440 -5.21 -21.39 -12.33
N THR A 441 -5.27 -21.80 -13.60
CA THR A 441 -5.19 -20.87 -14.75
C THR A 441 -6.30 -19.83 -14.71
N HIS A 442 -7.52 -20.24 -14.38
CA HIS A 442 -8.67 -19.36 -14.25
C HIS A 442 -8.43 -18.27 -13.20
N GLN A 443 -7.95 -18.64 -12.00
CA GLN A 443 -7.63 -17.66 -10.96
C GLN A 443 -6.51 -16.71 -11.39
N ARG A 444 -5.48 -17.21 -12.08
CA ARG A 444 -4.43 -16.36 -12.67
C ARG A 444 -4.97 -15.38 -13.71
N VAL A 445 -5.86 -15.82 -14.60
CA VAL A 445 -6.51 -14.94 -15.59
C VAL A 445 -7.40 -13.89 -14.90
N LEU A 446 -8.23 -14.29 -13.92
CA LEU A 446 -9.05 -13.34 -13.15
C LEU A 446 -8.18 -12.31 -12.41
N SER A 447 -7.05 -12.73 -11.84
CA SER A 447 -6.09 -11.84 -11.20
C SER A 447 -5.57 -10.78 -12.19
N VAL A 448 -5.15 -11.20 -13.38
CA VAL A 448 -4.68 -10.27 -14.43
C VAL A 448 -5.79 -9.32 -14.86
N LEU A 449 -7.01 -9.80 -15.06
CA LEU A 449 -8.14 -8.95 -15.44
C LEU A 449 -8.47 -7.90 -14.38
N ARG A 450 -8.41 -8.24 -13.09
CA ARG A 450 -8.59 -7.28 -11.98
C ARG A 450 -7.50 -6.21 -11.98
N MET A 451 -6.24 -6.61 -12.16
CA MET A 451 -5.12 -5.67 -12.24
C MET A 451 -5.21 -4.77 -13.48
N ALA A 452 -5.57 -5.32 -14.64
CA ALA A 452 -5.74 -4.58 -15.88
C ALA A 452 -6.92 -3.59 -15.79
N GLU A 453 -8.03 -3.99 -15.18
CA GLU A 453 -9.19 -3.13 -14.98
C GLU A 453 -8.89 -1.95 -14.03
N ALA A 454 -8.04 -2.16 -13.01
CA ALA A 454 -7.55 -1.06 -12.17
C ALA A 454 -6.65 -0.07 -12.95
N LEU A 455 -6.04 -0.51 -14.04
CA LEU A 455 -5.21 0.30 -14.93
C LEU A 455 -6.01 0.96 -16.08
N ASN A 456 -7.33 0.79 -16.14
CA ASN A 456 -8.16 1.45 -17.15
C ASN A 456 -8.48 2.92 -16.79
N PRO A 457 -8.67 3.80 -17.80
CA PRO A 457 -9.07 5.19 -17.57
C PRO A 457 -10.48 5.28 -16.98
N ARG A 458 -10.60 5.64 -15.70
CA ARG A 458 -11.91 5.74 -15.01
C ARG A 458 -11.93 6.68 -13.81
N TYR A 459 -10.84 7.38 -13.53
CA TYR A 459 -10.66 8.12 -12.28
C TYR A 459 -10.97 9.60 -12.45
N THR A 460 -11.75 10.16 -11.53
CA THR A 460 -12.02 11.61 -11.50
C THR A 460 -10.82 12.36 -10.92
N VAL A 461 -10.06 11.70 -10.04
CA VAL A 461 -8.85 12.21 -9.42
C VAL A 461 -7.77 11.13 -9.40
N VAL A 462 -6.57 11.47 -9.83
CA VAL A 462 -5.36 10.64 -9.66
C VAL A 462 -4.37 11.42 -8.81
N VAL A 463 -3.99 10.88 -7.65
CA VAL A 463 -3.02 11.50 -6.73
C VAL A 463 -1.82 10.59 -6.55
N ALA A 464 -0.59 11.08 -6.65
CA ALA A 464 0.58 10.20 -6.56
C ALA A 464 1.85 10.87 -6.03
N ASN A 465 2.63 10.10 -5.28
CA ASN A 465 4.08 10.28 -5.20
C ASN A 465 4.75 9.12 -5.96
N PRO A 466 5.00 9.25 -7.28
CA PRO A 466 5.49 8.16 -8.11
C PRO A 466 6.94 7.78 -7.78
N PRO A 467 7.42 6.61 -8.26
CA PRO A 467 8.82 6.21 -8.13
C PRO A 467 9.78 7.18 -8.85
N TYR A 468 10.91 7.51 -8.21
CA TYR A 468 11.96 8.36 -8.81
C TYR A 468 13.14 7.49 -9.23
N MET A 469 13.34 7.31 -10.54
CA MET A 469 14.44 6.49 -11.06
C MET A 469 14.79 6.94 -12.48
N GLY A 470 15.91 7.65 -12.60
CA GLY A 470 16.45 8.04 -13.90
C GLY A 470 16.92 6.84 -14.72
N GLY A 471 17.01 7.00 -16.04
CA GLY A 471 17.37 5.91 -16.97
C GLY A 471 18.67 5.15 -16.68
N LYS A 472 19.58 5.71 -15.89
CA LYS A 472 20.80 5.00 -15.43
C LYS A 472 20.53 3.93 -14.36
N GLY A 473 19.45 4.05 -13.58
CA GLY A 473 19.05 3.05 -12.58
C GLY A 473 18.28 1.87 -13.16
N MET A 474 17.59 2.08 -14.29
CA MET A 474 16.74 1.07 -14.92
C MET A 474 17.56 -0.13 -15.44
N ASN A 475 17.01 -1.33 -15.24
CA ASN A 475 17.51 -2.54 -15.90
C ASN A 475 17.29 -2.49 -17.43
N ALA A 476 17.95 -3.40 -18.16
CA ALA A 476 17.93 -3.39 -19.62
C ALA A 476 16.51 -3.58 -20.20
N ARG A 477 15.70 -4.44 -19.59
CA ARG A 477 14.34 -4.74 -20.06
C ARG A 477 13.41 -3.54 -19.87
N LEU A 478 13.40 -2.95 -18.68
CA LEU A 478 12.67 -1.72 -18.37
C LEU A 478 13.12 -0.57 -19.27
N SER A 479 14.43 -0.38 -19.46
CA SER A 479 14.97 0.69 -20.31
C SER A 479 14.56 0.55 -21.78
N ALA A 480 14.50 -0.68 -22.31
CA ALA A 480 14.03 -0.91 -23.68
C ALA A 480 12.53 -0.63 -23.81
N TRP A 481 11.73 -1.15 -22.88
CA TRP A 481 10.28 -1.00 -22.88
C TRP A 481 9.85 0.47 -22.72
N THR A 482 10.49 1.24 -21.84
CA THR A 482 10.15 2.67 -21.65
C THR A 482 10.50 3.53 -22.86
N LYS A 483 11.55 3.18 -23.62
CA LYS A 483 11.89 3.89 -24.87
C LYS A 483 10.82 3.72 -25.94
N GLU A 484 10.18 2.55 -25.98
CA GLU A 484 9.13 2.21 -26.93
C GLU A 484 7.77 2.81 -26.51
N ASN A 485 7.42 2.69 -25.24
CA ASN A 485 6.08 3.04 -24.75
C ASN A 485 5.96 4.47 -24.22
N TYR A 486 7.06 5.08 -23.78
CA TYR A 486 7.11 6.43 -23.19
C TYR A 486 8.20 7.31 -23.81
N PRO A 487 8.25 7.48 -25.14
CA PRO A 487 9.37 8.16 -25.81
C PRO A 487 9.60 9.61 -25.35
N ASN A 488 8.55 10.28 -24.84
CA ASN A 488 8.57 11.69 -24.42
C ASN A 488 9.01 11.91 -22.97
N SER A 489 9.00 10.86 -22.14
CA SER A 489 9.28 10.92 -20.70
C SER A 489 10.25 9.84 -20.20
N LYS A 490 10.73 8.95 -21.08
CA LYS A 490 11.66 7.82 -20.83
C LYS A 490 12.89 8.12 -19.97
N SER A 491 13.23 9.40 -19.78
CA SER A 491 14.38 9.82 -18.98
C SER A 491 14.25 9.51 -17.49
N ASP A 492 13.04 9.42 -16.95
CA ASP A 492 12.78 9.06 -15.54
C ASP A 492 11.39 8.45 -15.33
N LEU A 493 11.25 7.52 -14.37
CA LEU A 493 9.95 6.93 -14.03
C LEU A 493 8.93 7.96 -13.58
N PHE A 494 9.30 8.96 -12.76
CA PHE A 494 8.31 9.95 -12.29
C PHE A 494 7.68 10.69 -13.48
N ALA A 495 8.44 10.93 -14.54
CA ALA A 495 7.98 11.64 -15.72
C ALA A 495 7.03 10.78 -16.56
N MET A 496 7.28 9.46 -16.63
CA MET A 496 6.36 8.50 -17.25
C MET A 496 5.04 8.41 -16.48
N PHE A 497 5.11 8.49 -15.14
CA PHE A 497 3.92 8.57 -14.30
C PHE A 497 3.12 9.86 -14.51
N ILE A 498 3.74 10.99 -14.87
CA ILE A 498 2.99 12.20 -15.27
C ILE A 498 2.13 11.90 -16.49
N GLU A 499 2.70 11.31 -17.54
CA GLU A 499 1.94 10.91 -18.74
C GLU A 499 0.87 9.87 -18.39
N ARG A 500 1.24 8.85 -17.63
CA ARG A 500 0.35 7.74 -17.30
C ARG A 500 -0.83 8.17 -16.44
N ASN A 501 -0.62 9.03 -15.45
CA ASN A 501 -1.69 9.50 -14.57
C ASN A 501 -2.69 10.38 -15.32
N LEU A 502 -2.25 11.16 -16.31
CA LEU A 502 -3.14 11.88 -17.24
C LEU A 502 -3.96 10.91 -18.11
N ASP A 503 -3.39 9.78 -18.51
CA ASP A 503 -4.10 8.75 -19.28
C ASP A 503 -5.09 7.94 -18.41
N LEU A 504 -4.86 7.86 -17.08
CA LEU A 504 -5.77 7.22 -16.11
C LEU A 504 -6.96 8.12 -15.71
N ALA A 505 -6.74 9.43 -15.70
CA ALA A 505 -7.75 10.41 -15.36
C ALA A 505 -8.78 10.59 -16.48
N LEU A 506 -10.05 10.71 -16.13
CA LEU A 506 -11.10 11.12 -17.06
C LEU A 506 -10.81 12.53 -17.61
N LYS A 507 -11.37 12.86 -18.78
CA LYS A 507 -11.30 14.23 -19.32
C LYS A 507 -11.94 15.21 -18.32
N GLY A 508 -11.24 16.29 -18.01
CA GLY A 508 -11.62 17.25 -16.96
C GLY A 508 -11.37 16.77 -15.52
N GLY A 509 -10.86 15.54 -15.34
CA GLY A 509 -10.40 15.04 -14.05
C GLY A 509 -9.07 15.67 -13.63
N ALA A 510 -8.72 15.52 -12.35
CA ALA A 510 -7.51 16.12 -11.78
C ALA A 510 -6.37 15.07 -11.64
N VAL A 511 -5.14 15.49 -11.89
CA VAL A 511 -3.92 14.73 -11.60
C VAL A 511 -3.05 15.55 -10.65
N ALA A 512 -2.89 15.10 -9.41
CA ALA A 512 -2.12 15.78 -8.38
C ALA A 512 -0.88 14.96 -8.01
N MET A 513 0.31 15.53 -8.19
CA MET A 513 1.55 14.77 -8.01
C MET A 513 2.63 15.58 -7.29
N ILE A 514 3.48 14.88 -6.55
CA ILE A 514 4.80 15.38 -6.16
C ILE A 514 5.88 14.60 -6.91
N THR A 515 6.74 15.31 -7.65
CA THR A 515 7.81 14.69 -8.44
C THR A 515 9.12 15.44 -8.28
N MET A 516 10.22 14.90 -8.85
CA MET A 516 11.44 15.69 -9.01
C MET A 516 11.18 16.92 -9.88
N GLN A 517 11.81 18.06 -9.55
CA GLN A 517 11.60 19.34 -10.24
C GLN A 517 12.25 19.42 -11.63
N SER A 518 13.10 18.45 -11.97
CA SER A 518 13.94 18.48 -13.16
C SER A 518 13.15 18.53 -14.47
N TRP A 519 11.92 18.01 -14.50
CA TRP A 519 11.05 18.08 -15.67
C TRP A 519 10.64 19.49 -16.06
N MET A 520 10.73 20.47 -15.15
CA MET A 520 10.44 21.86 -15.46
C MET A 520 11.53 22.51 -16.32
N PHE A 521 12.76 21.98 -16.30
CA PHE A 521 13.94 22.71 -16.82
C PHE A 521 14.76 21.94 -17.85
N LEU A 522 14.94 20.62 -17.68
CA LEU A 522 15.88 19.88 -18.54
C LEU A 522 15.32 19.68 -19.95
N SER A 523 16.19 19.74 -20.96
CA SER A 523 15.83 19.53 -22.38
C SER A 523 15.26 18.14 -22.65
N SER A 524 15.68 17.13 -21.87
CA SER A 524 15.15 15.76 -21.96
C SER A 524 13.64 15.65 -21.71
N PHE A 525 13.02 16.67 -21.11
CA PHE A 525 11.59 16.71 -20.80
C PHE A 525 10.82 17.76 -21.62
N GLU A 526 11.41 18.30 -22.70
CA GLU A 526 10.76 19.32 -23.53
C GLU A 526 9.50 18.82 -24.23
N LEU A 527 9.51 17.59 -24.74
CA LEU A 527 8.33 16.96 -25.34
C LEU A 527 7.22 16.72 -24.31
N LEU A 528 7.59 16.32 -23.08
CA LEU A 528 6.64 16.20 -21.97
C LEU A 528 5.99 17.55 -21.64
N ARG A 529 6.79 18.61 -21.46
CA ARG A 529 6.27 19.97 -21.21
C ARG A 529 5.36 20.43 -22.36
N SER A 530 5.75 20.18 -23.60
CA SER A 530 4.94 20.50 -24.79
C SER A 530 3.61 19.76 -24.78
N ARG A 531 3.59 18.47 -24.39
CA ARG A 531 2.35 17.71 -24.23
C ARG A 531 1.46 18.33 -23.15
N ILE A 532 2.02 18.64 -21.98
CA ILE A 532 1.28 19.25 -20.86
C ILE A 532 0.64 20.56 -21.30
N LEU A 533 1.43 21.50 -21.84
CA LEU A 533 0.95 22.85 -22.18
C LEU A 533 -0.06 22.88 -23.35
N ASN A 534 -0.03 21.91 -24.26
CA ASN A 534 -0.94 21.88 -25.42
C ASN A 534 -2.22 21.06 -25.20
N LYS A 535 -2.26 20.18 -24.19
CA LYS A 535 -3.37 19.23 -23.99
C LYS A 535 -4.00 19.29 -22.61
N HIS A 536 -3.32 19.89 -21.64
CA HIS A 536 -3.69 19.88 -20.23
C HIS A 536 -3.51 21.29 -19.65
N THR A 537 -3.95 21.49 -18.41
CA THR A 537 -3.83 22.78 -17.72
C THR A 537 -3.17 22.59 -16.37
N ILE A 538 -2.16 23.41 -16.07
CA ILE A 538 -1.54 23.45 -14.73
C ILE A 538 -2.42 24.32 -13.84
N MET A 539 -3.12 23.69 -12.90
CA MET A 539 -4.06 24.37 -12.00
C MET A 539 -3.33 25.08 -10.87
N SER A 540 -2.34 24.40 -10.28
CA SER A 540 -1.47 24.98 -9.27
C SER A 540 -0.13 24.24 -9.20
N MET A 541 0.88 24.91 -8.67
CA MET A 541 2.22 24.33 -8.47
C MET A 541 2.94 24.98 -7.29
N ALA A 542 3.42 24.14 -6.38
CA ALA A 542 4.33 24.47 -5.30
C ALA A 542 5.75 23.99 -5.65
N HIS A 543 6.62 24.93 -6.01
CA HIS A 543 8.03 24.66 -6.30
C HIS A 543 8.80 24.53 -4.98
N LEU A 544 9.03 23.29 -4.53
CA LEU A 544 9.61 22.98 -3.23
C LEU A 544 11.13 23.05 -3.22
N GLY A 545 11.80 22.61 -4.28
CA GLY A 545 13.26 22.52 -4.30
C GLY A 545 13.80 21.42 -3.39
N ALA A 546 15.04 21.56 -2.93
CA ALA A 546 15.66 20.65 -1.99
C ALA A 546 15.00 20.68 -0.61
N ARG A 547 15.26 19.67 0.22
CA ARG A 547 14.81 19.61 1.63
C ARG A 547 13.29 19.73 1.80
N ALA A 548 12.55 19.18 0.84
CA ALA A 548 11.11 18.96 0.95
C ALA A 548 10.76 17.75 1.82
N PHE A 549 11.76 16.92 2.14
CA PHE A 549 11.65 15.71 2.96
C PHE A 549 12.81 15.73 3.96
N ASP A 550 12.54 16.00 5.24
CA ASP A 550 13.54 16.02 6.31
C ASP A 550 14.14 14.63 6.55
N SER A 551 13.39 13.58 6.19
CA SER A 551 13.85 12.19 6.23
C SER A 551 14.96 11.86 5.21
N ILE A 552 15.17 12.73 4.21
CA ILE A 552 16.21 12.59 3.19
C ILE A 552 17.32 13.61 3.46
N GLY A 553 18.51 13.13 3.81
CA GLY A 553 19.65 14.00 4.04
C GLY A 553 20.13 14.70 2.76
N GLY A 554 20.47 16.00 2.88
CA GLY A 554 21.11 16.78 1.83
C GLY A 554 20.17 17.28 0.72
N GLU A 555 20.74 17.70 -0.41
CA GLU A 555 20.00 18.22 -1.58
C GLU A 555 19.79 17.17 -2.67
N VAL A 556 19.81 15.88 -2.29
CA VAL A 556 19.75 14.73 -3.19
C VAL A 556 18.43 14.70 -3.97
N VAL A 557 17.35 15.15 -3.35
CA VAL A 557 16.02 15.19 -3.94
C VAL A 557 15.52 16.63 -3.93
N SER A 558 15.26 17.17 -5.11
CA SER A 558 14.62 18.48 -5.29
C SER A 558 13.29 18.30 -6.00
N THR A 559 12.21 18.80 -5.40
CA THR A 559 10.85 18.44 -5.83
C THR A 559 9.96 19.63 -6.18
N THR A 560 8.85 19.30 -6.83
CA THR A 560 7.72 20.19 -7.06
C THR A 560 6.44 19.39 -6.86
N ALA A 561 5.45 19.99 -6.21
CA ALA A 561 4.11 19.44 -6.06
C ALA A 561 3.16 20.25 -6.93
N PHE A 562 2.26 19.61 -7.67
CA PHE A 562 1.40 20.31 -8.63
C PHE A 562 0.08 19.57 -8.85
N VAL A 563 -0.90 20.31 -9.36
CA VAL A 563 -2.18 19.78 -9.82
C VAL A 563 -2.37 20.15 -11.28
N LEU A 564 -2.63 19.14 -12.11
CA LEU A 564 -3.04 19.28 -13.50
C LEU A 564 -4.52 18.98 -13.64
N GLU A 565 -5.18 19.62 -14.59
CA GLU A 565 -6.47 19.19 -15.10
C GLU A 565 -6.27 18.50 -16.45
N ASN A 566 -6.95 17.37 -16.65
CA ASN A 566 -6.96 16.65 -17.92
C ASN A 566 -7.88 17.32 -18.96
N ALA A 567 -7.65 18.61 -19.19
CA ALA A 567 -8.32 19.44 -20.17
C ALA A 567 -7.38 20.61 -20.53
N HIS A 568 -7.45 21.09 -21.77
CA HIS A 568 -6.69 22.24 -22.21
C HIS A 568 -7.53 23.52 -22.10
N LYS A 569 -7.15 24.39 -21.17
CA LYS A 569 -7.74 25.71 -20.93
C LYS A 569 -6.66 26.79 -21.10
N PRO A 570 -6.49 27.37 -22.31
CA PRO A 570 -5.38 28.26 -22.61
C PRO A 570 -5.42 29.60 -21.85
N ASP A 571 -6.62 30.06 -21.49
CA ASP A 571 -6.82 31.33 -20.75
C ASP A 571 -6.77 31.17 -19.23
N TYR A 572 -6.61 29.92 -18.74
CA TYR A 572 -6.58 29.65 -17.32
C TYR A 572 -5.26 30.12 -16.69
N ARG A 573 -5.35 30.80 -15.55
CA ARG A 573 -4.19 31.25 -14.78
C ARG A 573 -4.02 30.37 -13.55
N GLY A 574 -2.97 29.54 -13.57
CA GLY A 574 -2.60 28.69 -12.43
C GLY A 574 -2.01 29.46 -11.27
N ALA A 575 -2.12 28.89 -10.07
CA ALA A 575 -1.49 29.41 -8.86
C ALA A 575 -0.08 28.83 -8.69
N TYR A 576 0.95 29.68 -8.63
CA TYR A 576 2.35 29.25 -8.53
C TYR A 576 2.98 29.78 -7.24
N MET A 577 3.52 28.87 -6.42
CA MET A 577 4.17 29.19 -5.14
C MET A 577 5.63 28.75 -5.20
N ARG A 578 6.56 29.68 -4.98
CA ARG A 578 8.00 29.37 -4.89
C ARG A 578 8.40 29.21 -3.43
N LEU A 579 8.69 27.98 -3.02
CA LEU A 579 8.97 27.58 -1.62
C LEU A 579 10.42 27.11 -1.40
N VAL A 580 11.30 27.35 -2.38
CA VAL A 580 12.67 26.82 -2.36
C VAL A 580 13.57 27.46 -1.31
N ASP A 581 13.20 28.61 -0.75
CA ASP A 581 14.00 29.32 0.26
C ASP A 581 13.86 28.69 1.67
N GLY A 582 12.83 27.86 1.89
CA GLY A 582 12.65 27.12 3.14
C GLY A 582 13.68 25.99 3.29
N ASN A 583 14.23 25.84 4.49
CA ASN A 583 15.33 24.92 4.79
C ASN A 583 14.89 23.61 5.47
N SER A 584 13.60 23.45 5.75
CA SER A 584 12.99 22.27 6.37
C SER A 584 11.55 22.06 5.88
N GLU A 585 10.99 20.87 6.14
CA GLU A 585 9.55 20.61 5.91
C GLU A 585 8.66 21.64 6.60
N ALA A 586 8.98 22.01 7.85
CA ALA A 586 8.22 22.95 8.65
C ALA A 586 8.23 24.37 8.06
N GLU A 587 9.42 24.86 7.65
CA GLU A 587 9.54 26.19 7.03
C GLU A 587 8.77 26.25 5.71
N LYS A 588 8.86 25.21 4.86
CA LYS A 588 8.13 25.17 3.58
C LYS A 588 6.62 25.12 3.78
N MET A 589 6.16 24.36 4.78
CA MET A 589 4.76 24.30 5.19
C MET A 589 4.24 25.69 5.60
N GLU A 590 4.99 26.42 6.43
CA GLU A 590 4.63 27.78 6.86
C GLU A 590 4.61 28.76 5.68
N MET A 591 5.62 28.70 4.81
CA MET A 591 5.67 29.53 3.60
C MET A 591 4.46 29.28 2.69
N MET A 592 4.05 28.02 2.50
CA MET A 592 2.86 27.68 1.72
C MET A 592 1.59 28.24 2.37
N ALA A 593 1.40 28.00 3.66
CA ALA A 593 0.23 28.49 4.39
C ALA A 593 0.11 30.02 4.30
N LYS A 594 1.24 30.73 4.43
CA LYS A 594 1.30 32.19 4.26
C LYS A 594 0.96 32.62 2.84
N ALA A 595 1.49 31.96 1.81
CA ALA A 595 1.20 32.28 0.41
C ALA A 595 -0.28 32.11 0.09
N ILE A 596 -0.90 31.02 0.57
CA ILE A 596 -2.33 30.75 0.39
C ILE A 596 -3.18 31.80 1.11
N ALA A 597 -2.83 32.14 2.36
CA ALA A 597 -3.55 33.17 3.11
C ALA A 597 -3.49 34.54 2.45
N GLN A 598 -2.33 34.92 1.90
CA GLN A 598 -2.17 36.16 1.13
C GLN A 598 -2.99 36.14 -0.16
N GLY A 599 -3.00 35.02 -0.89
CA GLY A 599 -3.80 34.85 -2.10
C GLY A 599 -5.31 34.89 -1.85
N ARG A 600 -5.78 34.43 -0.68
CA ARG A 600 -7.20 34.52 -0.27
C ARG A 600 -7.64 35.94 0.10
N ALA A 601 -6.70 36.83 0.43
CA ALA A 601 -6.98 38.19 0.89
C ALA A 601 -6.86 39.25 -0.23
N ALA A 602 -6.26 38.89 -1.36
CA ALA A 602 -6.14 39.70 -2.57
C ALA A 602 -7.40 39.53 -3.44
#